data_AF-A0A9W4VML1-F1
#
_entry.id   AF-A0A9W4VML1-F1
#
_cell.length_a   1.000
_cell.length_b   1.000
_cell.length_c   1.000
_cell.angle_alpha   90.00
_cell.angle_beta   90.00
_cell.angle_gamma   90.00
#
_symmetry.space_group_name_H-M   'P 1'
#
loop_
_entity.id
_entity.type
_entity.pdbx_description
1 polymer ?
#
loop_
_entity_poly.entity_id
_entity_poly.type
_entity_poly.pdbx_seq_one_letter_code
_entity_poly.pdbx_strand_id
1 'polypeptide(L)'
;MNLFKLDLKKSNLDGQTSIRKKINKKGPKIQFWLTNSTNGQPLLGTRRVNDIPELYTKKGNSRRWTLAWQGVKGDYFSPQLVDQTTNSMFVITNHKSDKKQLRRYDLKKNQFTNVLFEHSRYDVLNAILSADKAQVIGVSYLLNGHIEQHYFNQTSAVSQAINKQKSQVNLIYLNGSSDGKIALFEESSSNDPGKIIFYNHNTQQFEHLITLKPWLEGAELAKTQVLKVKTEDNTTIDAFVTTPNGTSKHKLPLIVIPHGGPIGVSDLRYYSPEIQVLVNAGYSTLQVNYRGSMGYGKLIKQKGMQQWGNGIENDIEAALSTALKAYPQLDEERVCIIGGSYGGYSAIFSLIRSPHLYKCGASFAGVTDLALLFQRSAVENDDLVKAQLREIVGDPDTQQQKLFQTSPVYRANEITKPLFLAHGTDDVIVDIEHAFRLRFAMKAHNIPVSWSIMEGVGHGFDTTIQAHNYYSKLLNFLDKHLKAEKLKSYSLKLE
;
A
#
# COMPACT_ATOMS: atom_id res chain seq x y z
N MET A 1 1.27 -24.66 -31.97
CA MET A 1 -0.07 -24.04 -32.02
C MET A 1 0.10 -22.61 -31.46
N ASN A 2 0.24 -21.62 -32.34
CA ASN A 2 0.52 -20.23 -31.98
C ASN A 2 -0.75 -19.57 -31.45
N LEU A 3 -0.96 -19.59 -30.14
CA LEU A 3 -2.00 -18.83 -29.48
C LEU A 3 -1.55 -17.35 -29.44
N PHE A 4 -2.09 -16.58 -30.37
CA PHE A 4 -2.03 -15.10 -30.51
C PHE A 4 -0.74 -14.50 -31.10
N LYS A 5 -0.80 -14.15 -32.39
CA LYS A 5 0.00 -13.03 -32.95
C LYS A 5 -0.81 -11.74 -32.73
N LEU A 6 -0.55 -11.03 -31.63
CA LEU A 6 -0.99 -9.64 -31.51
C LEU A 6 -0.01 -8.77 -32.30
N ASP A 7 -0.49 -8.21 -33.42
CA ASP A 7 0.30 -7.29 -34.23
C ASP A 7 0.26 -5.89 -33.61
N LEU A 8 1.20 -5.64 -32.69
CA LEU A 8 1.36 -4.35 -32.01
C LEU A 8 1.80 -3.22 -32.95
N LYS A 9 2.13 -3.51 -34.22
CA LYS A 9 2.49 -2.50 -35.22
C LYS A 9 1.28 -1.93 -35.96
N LYS A 10 0.10 -2.56 -35.87
CA LYS A 10 -1.15 -1.89 -36.28
C LYS A 10 -1.45 -0.78 -35.28
N SER A 11 -1.05 0.43 -35.64
CA SER A 11 -1.22 1.70 -34.92
C SER A 11 -2.68 2.13 -34.70
N ASN A 12 -3.62 1.20 -34.53
CA ASN A 12 -5.05 1.50 -34.50
C ASN A 12 -5.86 0.58 -33.58
N LEU A 13 -5.37 0.34 -32.35
CA LEU A 13 -6.27 0.01 -31.25
C LEU A 13 -7.23 1.17 -30.97
N ASP A 14 -6.80 2.42 -31.16
CA ASP A 14 -7.66 3.60 -31.01
C ASP A 14 -8.69 3.76 -32.15
N GLY A 15 -8.31 3.47 -33.40
CA GLY A 15 -9.17 3.65 -34.59
C GLY A 15 -10.41 2.76 -34.67
N GLN A 16 -10.46 1.64 -33.94
CA GLN A 16 -11.66 0.79 -33.86
C GLN A 16 -12.73 1.31 -32.88
N THR A 17 -12.45 2.39 -32.14
CA THR A 17 -13.36 2.95 -31.10
C THR A 17 -13.92 4.34 -31.43
N SER A 18 -13.81 4.77 -32.70
CA SER A 18 -14.16 6.12 -33.17
C SER A 18 -15.62 6.53 -32.94
N ILE A 19 -16.53 5.59 -32.66
CA ILE A 19 -17.89 5.89 -32.21
C ILE A 19 -17.95 5.91 -30.67
N ARG A 20 -17.55 7.03 -30.07
CA ARG A 20 -17.78 7.27 -28.63
C ARG A 20 -19.24 7.65 -28.39
N LYS A 21 -20.07 6.66 -28.02
CA LYS A 21 -21.46 6.91 -27.62
C LYS A 21 -21.49 7.34 -26.14
N LYS A 22 -21.88 8.60 -25.88
CA LYS A 22 -22.14 9.07 -24.51
C LYS A 22 -23.35 8.33 -23.92
N ILE A 23 -23.08 7.32 -23.08
CA ILE A 23 -24.09 6.44 -22.45
C ILE A 23 -24.91 7.13 -21.34
N ASN A 24 -24.45 8.27 -20.85
CA ASN A 24 -25.07 9.00 -19.74
C ASN A 24 -25.08 10.52 -19.97
N LYS A 25 -25.93 11.00 -20.91
CA LYS A 25 -25.98 12.42 -21.29
C LYS A 25 -26.62 13.33 -20.22
N LYS A 26 -27.63 12.84 -19.49
CA LYS A 26 -28.46 13.63 -18.56
C LYS A 26 -28.58 13.00 -17.15
N GLY A 27 -27.79 11.97 -16.83
CA GLY A 27 -27.83 11.31 -15.54
C GLY A 27 -26.71 11.76 -14.59
N PRO A 28 -26.64 11.17 -13.39
CA PRO A 28 -25.62 11.50 -12.40
C PRO A 28 -24.20 11.28 -12.95
N LYS A 29 -23.21 12.00 -12.46
CA LYS A 29 -21.79 11.74 -12.78
C LYS A 29 -21.35 10.41 -12.15
N ILE A 30 -21.61 9.31 -12.85
CA ILE A 30 -21.20 7.97 -12.44
C ILE A 30 -19.70 7.81 -12.66
N GLN A 31 -19.02 7.27 -11.66
CA GLN A 31 -17.57 7.05 -11.65
C GLN A 31 -17.23 5.61 -12.06
N PHE A 32 -18.01 4.63 -11.62
CA PHE A 32 -17.80 3.21 -11.95
C PHE A 32 -19.07 2.57 -12.49
N TRP A 33 -18.92 1.71 -13.48
CA TRP A 33 -20.02 1.02 -14.14
C TRP A 33 -19.87 -0.48 -13.99
N LEU A 34 -20.99 -1.17 -13.77
CA LEU A 34 -21.08 -2.62 -13.96
C LEU A 34 -22.01 -2.90 -15.13
N THR A 35 -21.53 -3.72 -16.04
CA THR A 35 -22.20 -4.04 -17.30
C THR A 35 -22.69 -5.47 -17.31
N ASN A 36 -23.71 -5.74 -18.11
CA ASN A 36 -24.12 -7.09 -18.47
C ASN A 36 -22.97 -7.76 -19.24
N SER A 37 -22.54 -8.93 -18.80
CA SER A 37 -21.41 -9.67 -19.37
C SER A 37 -21.67 -10.17 -20.80
N THR A 38 -22.93 -10.38 -21.19
CA THR A 38 -23.32 -10.92 -22.50
C THR A 38 -23.40 -9.82 -23.58
N ASN A 39 -23.90 -8.63 -23.23
CA ASN A 39 -24.18 -7.58 -24.22
C ASN A 39 -23.50 -6.22 -23.93
N GLY A 40 -22.72 -6.13 -22.85
CA GLY A 40 -21.97 -4.93 -22.48
C GLY A 40 -22.81 -3.75 -22.02
N GLN A 41 -24.13 -3.89 -21.87
CA GLN A 41 -24.98 -2.78 -21.45
C GLN A 41 -24.78 -2.44 -19.97
N PRO A 42 -24.65 -1.15 -19.60
CA PRO A 42 -24.59 -0.73 -18.19
C PRO A 42 -25.86 -1.14 -17.43
N LEU A 43 -25.68 -1.90 -16.35
CA LEU A 43 -26.74 -2.34 -15.44
C LEU A 43 -26.87 -1.38 -14.24
N LEU A 44 -25.73 -1.03 -13.66
CA LEU A 44 -25.65 -0.18 -12.48
C LEU A 44 -24.40 0.69 -12.53
N GLY A 45 -24.43 1.77 -11.77
CA GLY A 45 -23.34 2.71 -11.65
C GLY A 45 -23.17 3.18 -10.22
N THR A 46 -21.95 3.41 -9.81
CA THR A 46 -21.66 4.01 -8.51
C THR A 46 -20.93 5.33 -8.67
N ARG A 47 -21.15 6.22 -7.71
CA ARG A 47 -20.36 7.44 -7.53
C ARG A 47 -20.16 7.70 -6.05
N ARG A 48 -19.24 8.60 -5.75
CA ARG A 48 -18.97 9.10 -4.41
C ARG A 48 -19.10 10.62 -4.41
N VAL A 49 -19.90 11.14 -3.49
CA VAL A 49 -20.10 12.59 -3.30
C VAL A 49 -19.82 12.89 -1.84
N ASN A 50 -18.84 13.76 -1.54
CA ASN A 50 -18.42 14.09 -0.16
C ASN A 50 -18.15 12.85 0.70
N ASP A 51 -17.45 11.86 0.12
CA ASP A 51 -17.15 10.55 0.72
C ASP A 51 -18.38 9.68 1.05
N ILE A 52 -19.56 10.04 0.55
CA ILE A 52 -20.78 9.23 0.64
C ILE A 52 -20.92 8.43 -0.66
N PRO A 53 -20.90 7.08 -0.60
CA PRO A 53 -21.13 6.26 -1.78
C PRO A 53 -22.62 6.22 -2.16
N GLU A 54 -22.89 6.25 -3.46
CA GLU A 54 -24.23 6.16 -4.04
C GLU A 54 -24.26 5.09 -5.12
N LEU A 55 -25.35 4.31 -5.12
CA LEU A 55 -25.68 3.33 -6.14
C LEU A 55 -26.83 3.84 -7.00
N TYR A 56 -26.63 3.80 -8.30
CA TYR A 56 -27.65 4.06 -9.29
C TYR A 56 -27.94 2.82 -10.13
N THR A 57 -29.22 2.60 -10.42
CA THR A 57 -29.68 1.51 -11.27
C THR A 57 -30.48 2.05 -12.45
N LYS A 58 -30.64 1.20 -13.45
CA LYS A 58 -31.43 1.46 -14.65
C LYS A 58 -32.39 0.29 -14.88
N LYS A 59 -33.65 0.59 -15.20
CA LYS A 59 -34.65 -0.43 -15.54
C LYS A 59 -34.62 -0.71 -17.05
N GLY A 60 -34.26 -1.93 -17.45
CA GLY A 60 -34.20 -2.37 -18.84
C GLY A 60 -33.40 -1.40 -19.72
N ASN A 61 -33.96 -1.02 -20.88
CA ASN A 61 -33.30 -0.10 -21.81
C ASN A 61 -33.45 1.40 -21.46
N SER A 62 -34.09 1.75 -20.33
CA SER A 62 -34.38 3.15 -19.93
C SER A 62 -33.15 4.05 -19.95
N ARG A 63 -33.21 5.26 -20.49
CA ARG A 63 -32.08 6.20 -20.41
C ARG A 63 -31.95 6.89 -19.04
N ARG A 64 -32.89 6.64 -18.12
CA ARG A 64 -32.96 7.28 -16.80
C ARG A 64 -32.30 6.42 -15.73
N TRP A 65 -31.40 7.03 -14.96
CA TRP A 65 -30.77 6.47 -13.77
C TRP A 65 -31.58 6.84 -12.53
N THR A 66 -31.78 5.89 -11.64
CA THR A 66 -32.49 6.08 -10.37
C THR A 66 -31.56 5.77 -9.22
N LEU A 67 -31.54 6.63 -8.19
CA LEU A 67 -30.80 6.38 -6.95
C LEU A 67 -31.45 5.18 -6.25
N ALA A 68 -30.70 4.09 -6.12
CA ALA A 68 -31.15 2.85 -5.49
C ALA A 68 -30.68 2.76 -4.03
N TRP A 69 -29.50 3.31 -3.73
CA TRP A 69 -28.97 3.35 -2.37
C TRP A 69 -27.98 4.50 -2.20
N GLN A 70 -27.95 5.03 -0.99
CA GLN A 70 -26.98 6.03 -0.53
C GLN A 70 -26.47 5.56 0.84
N GLY A 71 -25.15 5.54 1.00
CA GLY A 71 -24.49 5.22 2.25
C GLY A 71 -24.39 6.43 3.18
N VAL A 72 -23.49 6.33 4.14
CA VAL A 72 -23.03 7.46 4.96
C VAL A 72 -21.54 7.72 4.73
N LYS A 73 -21.05 8.84 5.24
CA LYS A 73 -19.63 9.21 5.15
C LYS A 73 -18.75 8.10 5.76
N GLY A 74 -17.69 7.71 5.07
CA GLY A 74 -16.81 6.62 5.47
C GLY A 74 -17.28 5.21 5.07
N ASP A 75 -18.45 5.08 4.46
CA ASP A 75 -18.86 3.80 3.87
C ASP A 75 -18.01 3.48 2.62
N TYR A 76 -17.57 2.23 2.56
CA TYR A 76 -17.03 1.58 1.38
C TYR A 76 -18.16 0.82 0.70
N PHE A 77 -18.27 0.94 -0.61
CA PHE A 77 -19.28 0.26 -1.40
C PHE A 77 -18.73 -0.02 -2.79
N SER A 78 -18.44 -1.29 -3.06
CA SER A 78 -17.87 -1.74 -4.32
C SER A 78 -18.66 -2.94 -4.83
N PRO A 79 -19.62 -2.76 -5.74
CA PRO A 79 -20.32 -3.88 -6.35
C PRO A 79 -19.35 -4.72 -7.19
N GLN A 80 -19.48 -6.03 -7.10
CA GLN A 80 -18.54 -7.01 -7.63
C GLN A 80 -19.13 -7.78 -8.83
N LEU A 81 -20.38 -8.22 -8.69
CA LEU A 81 -21.07 -9.01 -9.72
C LEU A 81 -22.59 -8.85 -9.57
N VAL A 82 -23.30 -8.76 -10.70
CA VAL A 82 -24.78 -8.78 -10.73
C VAL A 82 -25.26 -10.18 -11.06
N ASP A 83 -26.08 -10.75 -10.20
CA ASP A 83 -26.82 -11.97 -10.46
C ASP A 83 -28.21 -11.60 -11.02
N GLN A 84 -28.35 -11.73 -12.33
CA GLN A 84 -29.58 -11.39 -13.04
C GLN A 84 -30.72 -12.37 -12.78
N THR A 85 -30.42 -13.61 -12.40
CA THR A 85 -31.44 -14.65 -12.17
C THR A 85 -32.27 -14.34 -10.91
N THR A 86 -31.60 -13.83 -9.89
CA THR A 86 -32.22 -13.44 -8.61
C THR A 86 -32.46 -11.94 -8.50
N ASN A 87 -32.07 -11.15 -9.51
CA ASN A 87 -32.09 -9.70 -9.52
C ASN A 87 -31.42 -9.09 -8.26
N SER A 88 -30.21 -9.55 -7.99
CA SER A 88 -29.40 -9.11 -6.84
C SER A 88 -27.94 -8.92 -7.25
N MET A 89 -27.11 -8.40 -6.36
CA MET A 89 -25.68 -8.24 -6.60
C MET A 89 -24.83 -8.59 -5.39
N PHE A 90 -23.60 -9.00 -5.66
CA PHE A 90 -22.53 -9.15 -4.69
C PHE A 90 -21.82 -7.82 -4.53
N VAL A 91 -21.58 -7.40 -3.29
CA VAL A 91 -20.99 -6.10 -2.95
C VAL A 91 -19.99 -6.28 -1.83
N ILE A 92 -18.82 -5.67 -1.96
CA ILE A 92 -17.90 -5.46 -0.84
C ILE A 92 -18.27 -4.15 -0.17
N THR A 93 -18.60 -4.19 1.11
CA THR A 93 -19.02 -3.01 1.87
C THR A 93 -18.70 -3.13 3.35
N ASN A 94 -18.51 -2.00 4.02
CA ASN A 94 -18.48 -1.89 5.49
C ASN A 94 -19.73 -1.14 6.00
N HIS A 95 -20.81 -1.03 5.21
CA HIS A 95 -22.03 -0.38 5.65
C HIS A 95 -22.60 -1.11 6.88
N LYS A 96 -22.71 -0.37 8.00
CA LYS A 96 -23.06 -0.89 9.34
C LYS A 96 -22.12 -1.98 9.88
N SER A 97 -20.87 -2.01 9.42
CA SER A 97 -19.80 -2.85 9.98
C SER A 97 -18.50 -2.06 10.10
N ASP A 98 -17.59 -2.49 10.96
CA ASP A 98 -16.23 -1.94 11.00
C ASP A 98 -15.40 -2.45 9.81
N LYS A 99 -15.44 -3.76 9.59
CA LYS A 99 -14.71 -4.45 8.53
C LYS A 99 -15.49 -4.42 7.22
N LYS A 100 -14.76 -4.38 6.11
CA LYS A 100 -15.34 -4.67 4.79
C LYS A 100 -15.71 -6.15 4.72
N GLN A 101 -16.93 -6.41 4.25
CA GLN A 101 -17.53 -7.74 4.14
C GLN A 101 -18.02 -7.94 2.71
N LEU A 102 -18.07 -9.19 2.25
CA LEU A 102 -18.83 -9.54 1.05
C LEU A 102 -20.29 -9.76 1.46
N ARG A 103 -21.21 -8.98 0.86
CA ARG A 103 -22.64 -9.05 1.13
C ARG A 103 -23.43 -9.18 -0.16
N ARG A 104 -24.66 -9.67 -0.03
CA ARG A 104 -25.65 -9.63 -1.10
C ARG A 104 -26.58 -8.42 -0.95
N TYR A 105 -26.94 -7.81 -2.07
CA TYR A 105 -27.84 -6.65 -2.14
C TYR A 105 -28.97 -6.93 -3.12
N ASP A 106 -30.22 -6.86 -2.67
CA ASP A 106 -31.42 -7.07 -3.47
C ASP A 106 -31.76 -5.79 -4.24
N LEU A 107 -31.69 -5.84 -5.58
CA LEU A 107 -31.90 -4.68 -6.45
C LEU A 107 -33.39 -4.33 -6.63
N LYS A 108 -34.32 -5.20 -6.22
CA LYS A 108 -35.76 -4.93 -6.26
C LYS A 108 -36.22 -4.25 -4.97
N LYS A 109 -35.73 -4.74 -3.83
CA LYS A 109 -36.06 -4.24 -2.48
C LYS A 109 -35.14 -3.10 -2.03
N ASN A 110 -34.03 -2.86 -2.74
CA ASN A 110 -33.01 -1.87 -2.40
C ASN A 110 -32.42 -2.03 -1.00
N GLN A 111 -32.12 -3.27 -0.61
CA GLN A 111 -31.62 -3.59 0.73
C GLN A 111 -30.52 -4.65 0.70
N PHE A 112 -29.60 -4.55 1.67
CA PHE A 112 -28.67 -5.63 1.94
C PHE A 112 -29.40 -6.82 2.55
N THR A 113 -28.99 -8.02 2.16
CA THR A 113 -29.47 -9.28 2.74
C THR A 113 -28.33 -9.94 3.50
N ASN A 114 -27.82 -11.07 3.02
CA ASN A 114 -26.89 -11.93 3.74
C ASN A 114 -25.47 -11.37 3.70
N VAL A 115 -24.74 -11.53 4.80
CA VAL A 115 -23.27 -11.51 4.82
C VAL A 115 -22.81 -12.86 4.31
N LEU A 116 -22.03 -12.87 3.23
CA LEU A 116 -21.50 -14.08 2.61
C LEU A 116 -20.12 -14.41 3.16
N PHE A 117 -19.34 -13.38 3.47
CA PHE A 117 -18.04 -13.54 4.12
C PHE A 117 -17.67 -12.28 4.90
N GLU A 118 -17.09 -12.49 6.08
CA GLU A 118 -16.44 -11.48 6.87
C GLU A 118 -15.23 -12.07 7.60
N HIS A 119 -14.26 -11.21 7.94
CA HIS A 119 -13.13 -11.58 8.79
C HIS A 119 -13.15 -10.72 10.05
N SER A 120 -12.88 -11.32 11.21
CA SER A 120 -12.94 -10.63 12.52
C SER A 120 -11.96 -9.46 12.62
N ARG A 121 -10.76 -9.62 12.04
CA ARG A 121 -9.67 -8.63 12.09
C ARG A 121 -9.38 -7.86 10.80
N TYR A 122 -9.78 -8.33 9.62
CA TYR A 122 -9.28 -7.78 8.37
C TYR A 122 -10.41 -7.43 7.41
N ASP A 123 -10.16 -6.45 6.56
CA ASP A 123 -11.09 -6.08 5.50
C ASP A 123 -11.04 -7.10 4.36
N VAL A 124 -12.21 -7.49 3.86
CA VAL A 124 -12.33 -8.08 2.52
C VAL A 124 -11.87 -7.06 1.48
N LEU A 125 -10.93 -7.48 0.62
CA LEU A 125 -10.32 -6.65 -0.42
C LEU A 125 -11.03 -6.82 -1.76
N ASN A 126 -11.17 -8.07 -2.24
CA ASN A 126 -11.77 -8.38 -3.54
C ASN A 126 -12.66 -9.61 -3.46
N ALA A 127 -13.63 -9.70 -4.38
CA ALA A 127 -14.32 -10.95 -4.68
C ALA A 127 -13.50 -11.71 -5.74
N ILE A 128 -13.42 -13.02 -5.61
CA ILE A 128 -12.83 -13.90 -6.61
C ILE A 128 -13.97 -14.37 -7.50
N LEU A 129 -13.88 -14.07 -8.79
CA LEU A 129 -14.87 -14.47 -9.78
C LEU A 129 -14.43 -15.76 -10.49
N SER A 130 -15.39 -16.57 -10.93
CA SER A 130 -15.14 -17.65 -11.90
C SER A 130 -14.55 -17.09 -13.20
N ALA A 131 -13.88 -17.92 -14.00
CA ALA A 131 -13.21 -17.50 -15.23
C ALA A 131 -14.19 -16.87 -16.26
N ASP A 132 -15.42 -17.37 -16.34
CA ASP A 132 -16.51 -16.82 -17.15
C ASP A 132 -17.17 -15.57 -16.54
N LYS A 133 -16.74 -15.17 -15.33
CA LYS A 133 -17.28 -14.08 -14.52
C LYS A 133 -18.78 -14.22 -14.22
N ALA A 134 -19.29 -15.45 -14.19
CA ALA A 134 -20.69 -15.73 -13.89
C ALA A 134 -20.96 -15.91 -12.39
N GLN A 135 -19.94 -16.22 -11.58
CA GLN A 135 -20.11 -16.54 -10.16
C GLN A 135 -19.04 -15.89 -9.29
N VAL A 136 -19.39 -15.58 -8.04
CA VAL A 136 -18.42 -15.30 -6.98
C VAL A 136 -18.05 -16.62 -6.31
N ILE A 137 -16.79 -17.03 -6.45
CA ILE A 137 -16.28 -18.32 -5.96
C ILE A 137 -15.45 -18.19 -4.67
N GLY A 138 -15.16 -16.96 -4.26
CA GLY A 138 -14.41 -16.68 -3.04
C GLY A 138 -14.17 -15.20 -2.81
N VAL A 139 -13.28 -14.91 -1.87
CA VAL A 139 -12.84 -13.55 -1.52
C VAL A 139 -11.35 -13.53 -1.26
N SER A 140 -10.76 -12.35 -1.33
CA SER A 140 -9.42 -12.10 -0.79
C SER A 140 -9.44 -11.07 0.33
N TYR A 141 -8.54 -11.23 1.29
CA TYR A 141 -8.35 -10.31 2.42
C TYR A 141 -6.87 -10.26 2.83
N LEU A 142 -6.46 -9.20 3.50
CA LEU A 142 -5.10 -9.10 4.04
C LEU A 142 -4.99 -10.00 5.27
N LEU A 143 -4.02 -10.91 5.31
CA LEU A 143 -3.71 -11.73 6.47
C LEU A 143 -2.19 -11.70 6.68
N ASN A 144 -1.75 -11.12 7.80
CA ASN A 144 -0.33 -11.11 8.17
C ASN A 144 0.59 -10.53 7.07
N GLY A 145 0.14 -9.45 6.41
CA GLY A 145 0.87 -8.79 5.33
C GLY A 145 0.74 -9.46 3.95
N HIS A 146 -0.03 -10.53 3.81
CA HIS A 146 -0.27 -11.22 2.54
C HIS A 146 -1.72 -11.18 2.13
N ILE A 147 -1.98 -11.16 0.82
CA ILE A 147 -3.32 -11.37 0.29
C ILE A 147 -3.63 -12.86 0.42
N GLU A 148 -4.53 -13.19 1.34
CA GLU A 148 -5.10 -14.53 1.48
C GLU A 148 -6.32 -14.65 0.57
N GLN A 149 -6.54 -15.84 0.00
CA GLN A 149 -7.68 -16.12 -0.86
C GLN A 149 -8.52 -17.25 -0.26
N HIS A 150 -9.74 -16.94 0.16
CA HIS A 150 -10.69 -17.91 0.69
C HIS A 150 -11.74 -18.27 -0.35
N TYR A 151 -11.73 -19.52 -0.79
CA TYR A 151 -12.72 -20.07 -1.73
C TYR A 151 -13.89 -20.69 -0.95
N PHE A 152 -15.12 -20.45 -1.42
CA PHE A 152 -16.33 -20.95 -0.75
C PHE A 152 -16.52 -22.46 -0.94
N ASN A 153 -16.07 -23.01 -2.07
CA ASN A 153 -16.04 -24.45 -2.30
C ASN A 153 -14.63 -25.00 -2.01
N GLN A 154 -14.42 -25.48 -0.79
CA GLN A 154 -13.10 -25.96 -0.32
C GLN A 154 -12.84 -27.43 -0.62
N THR A 155 -13.83 -28.20 -1.08
CA THR A 155 -13.71 -29.66 -1.23
C THR A 155 -13.28 -30.12 -2.61
N SER A 156 -13.14 -29.21 -3.58
CA SER A 156 -12.65 -29.59 -4.92
C SER A 156 -11.17 -30.00 -4.89
N ALA A 157 -10.78 -30.94 -5.75
CA ALA A 157 -9.37 -31.36 -5.90
C ALA A 157 -8.44 -30.16 -6.21
N VAL A 158 -8.97 -29.17 -6.93
CA VAL A 158 -8.29 -27.91 -7.26
C VAL A 158 -8.06 -27.08 -6.01
N SER A 159 -9.09 -26.92 -5.16
CA SER A 159 -8.99 -26.20 -3.90
C SER A 159 -7.98 -26.87 -2.96
N GLN A 160 -7.93 -28.21 -2.95
CA GLN A 160 -6.93 -28.97 -2.20
C GLN A 160 -5.51 -28.77 -2.74
N ALA A 161 -5.31 -28.79 -4.06
CA ALA A 161 -4.02 -28.53 -4.70
C ALA A 161 -3.52 -27.10 -4.41
N ILE A 162 -4.40 -26.11 -4.52
CA ILE A 162 -4.12 -24.71 -4.18
C ILE A 162 -3.73 -24.59 -2.70
N ASN A 163 -4.52 -25.17 -1.79
CA ASN A 163 -4.25 -25.11 -0.35
C ASN A 163 -2.91 -25.78 0.02
N LYS A 164 -2.57 -26.90 -0.65
CA LYS A 164 -1.28 -27.56 -0.48
C LYS A 164 -0.12 -26.65 -0.92
N GLN A 165 -0.20 -26.04 -2.10
CA GLN A 165 0.83 -25.14 -2.61
C GLN A 165 0.98 -23.91 -1.70
N LYS A 166 -0.14 -23.29 -1.30
CA LYS A 166 -0.18 -22.12 -0.39
C LYS A 166 0.50 -22.34 0.97
N SER A 167 0.62 -23.58 1.43
CA SER A 167 1.32 -23.85 2.69
C SER A 167 2.82 -23.50 2.65
N GLN A 168 3.40 -23.37 1.45
CA GLN A 168 4.82 -23.13 1.25
C GLN A 168 5.13 -21.70 0.79
N VAL A 169 4.20 -21.07 0.07
CA VAL A 169 4.38 -19.83 -0.69
C VAL A 169 3.06 -19.05 -0.73
N ASN A 170 3.12 -17.76 -1.06
CA ASN A 170 1.88 -17.06 -1.40
C ASN A 170 1.46 -17.44 -2.80
N LEU A 171 0.20 -17.79 -2.96
CA LEU A 171 -0.39 -18.10 -4.25
C LEU A 171 -1.62 -17.24 -4.47
N ILE A 172 -1.55 -16.36 -5.47
CA ILE A 172 -2.62 -15.43 -5.83
C ILE A 172 -3.19 -15.86 -7.19
N TYR A 173 -4.46 -16.25 -7.22
CA TYR A 173 -5.18 -16.44 -8.47
C TYR A 173 -5.26 -15.13 -9.26
N LEU A 174 -4.83 -15.18 -10.52
CA LEU A 174 -4.85 -14.06 -11.45
C LEU A 174 -6.05 -14.15 -12.39
N ASN A 175 -6.23 -15.30 -13.04
CA ASN A 175 -7.28 -15.50 -14.04
C ASN A 175 -7.45 -16.99 -14.40
N GLY A 176 -8.42 -17.32 -15.25
CA GLY A 176 -8.60 -18.67 -15.78
C GLY A 176 -9.08 -18.67 -17.23
N SER A 177 -8.96 -19.80 -17.91
CA SER A 177 -9.51 -19.98 -19.26
C SER A 177 -11.03 -20.10 -19.20
N SER A 178 -11.72 -19.62 -20.24
CA SER A 178 -13.19 -19.66 -20.33
C SER A 178 -13.75 -21.08 -20.34
N ASP A 179 -12.97 -22.07 -20.78
CA ASP A 179 -13.33 -23.49 -20.73
C ASP A 179 -12.97 -24.16 -19.40
N GLY A 180 -12.44 -23.41 -18.43
CA GLY A 180 -12.10 -23.88 -17.09
C GLY A 180 -10.92 -24.84 -17.02
N LYS A 181 -10.20 -25.07 -18.12
CA LYS A 181 -9.08 -26.02 -18.16
C LYS A 181 -7.80 -25.48 -17.54
N ILE A 182 -7.63 -24.16 -17.49
CA ILE A 182 -6.41 -23.53 -16.99
C ILE A 182 -6.78 -22.46 -15.96
N ALA A 183 -6.06 -22.43 -14.84
CA ALA A 183 -6.08 -21.34 -13.87
C ALA A 183 -4.67 -20.78 -13.70
N LEU A 184 -4.51 -19.47 -13.83
CA LEU A 184 -3.25 -18.74 -13.74
C LEU A 184 -3.07 -18.19 -12.32
N PHE A 185 -1.86 -18.32 -11.78
CA PHE A 185 -1.50 -17.85 -10.46
C PHE A 185 -0.17 -17.11 -10.48
N GLU A 186 -0.05 -16.12 -9.60
CA GLU A 186 1.24 -15.61 -9.15
C GLU A 186 1.65 -16.37 -7.89
N GLU A 187 2.82 -17.00 -7.93
CA GLU A 187 3.49 -17.57 -6.77
C GLU A 187 4.61 -16.61 -6.34
N SER A 188 4.60 -16.13 -5.09
CA SER A 188 5.62 -15.21 -4.59
C SER A 188 5.79 -15.29 -3.07
N SER A 189 6.85 -14.68 -2.55
CA SER A 189 7.06 -14.51 -1.11
C SER A 189 7.93 -13.27 -0.84
N SER A 190 8.30 -13.02 0.42
CA SER A 190 9.27 -11.95 0.74
C SER A 190 10.67 -12.21 0.20
N ASN A 191 11.05 -13.49 0.08
CA ASN A 191 12.36 -13.96 -0.37
C ASN A 191 12.31 -14.66 -1.73
N ASP A 192 11.20 -14.52 -2.46
CA ASP A 192 11.06 -14.97 -3.84
C ASP A 192 10.29 -13.87 -4.60
N PRO A 193 10.93 -13.16 -5.55
CA PRO A 193 10.29 -12.10 -6.32
C PRO A 193 9.12 -12.57 -7.18
N GLY A 194 8.97 -13.89 -7.31
CA GLY A 194 7.80 -14.55 -7.80
C GLY A 194 7.90 -15.03 -9.23
N LYS A 195 6.92 -15.85 -9.57
CA LYS A 195 6.75 -16.48 -10.88
C LYS A 195 5.26 -16.60 -11.19
N ILE A 196 4.96 -16.63 -12.48
CA ILE A 196 3.64 -16.98 -12.97
C ILE A 196 3.65 -18.48 -13.25
N ILE A 197 2.67 -19.17 -12.65
CA ILE A 197 2.41 -20.58 -12.87
C ILE A 197 0.97 -20.76 -13.33
N PHE A 198 0.69 -21.86 -14.01
CA PHE A 198 -0.69 -22.23 -14.29
C PHE A 198 -1.00 -23.63 -13.77
N TYR A 199 -2.21 -23.80 -13.26
CA TYR A 199 -2.78 -25.08 -12.92
C TYR A 199 -3.57 -25.62 -14.11
N ASN A 200 -3.16 -26.78 -14.61
CA ASN A 200 -3.83 -27.49 -15.68
C ASN A 200 -4.84 -28.46 -15.07
N HIS A 201 -6.13 -28.18 -15.21
CA HIS A 201 -7.20 -28.97 -14.60
C HIS A 201 -7.30 -30.39 -15.16
N ASN A 202 -6.82 -30.63 -16.39
CA ASN A 202 -6.85 -31.97 -16.98
C ASN A 202 -5.77 -32.88 -16.40
N THR A 203 -4.57 -32.34 -16.17
CA THR A 203 -3.41 -33.07 -15.63
C THR A 203 -3.31 -32.98 -14.12
N GLN A 204 -4.03 -32.03 -13.51
CA GLN A 204 -3.99 -31.69 -12.08
C GLN A 204 -2.61 -31.26 -11.58
N GLN A 205 -1.84 -30.59 -12.43
CA GLN A 205 -0.48 -30.14 -12.13
C GLN A 205 -0.32 -28.63 -12.26
N PHE A 206 0.57 -28.08 -11.43
CA PHE A 206 1.11 -26.73 -11.62
C PHE A 206 2.30 -26.79 -12.56
N GLU A 207 2.29 -25.93 -13.57
CA GLU A 207 3.34 -25.80 -14.56
C GLU A 207 3.88 -24.35 -14.54
N HIS A 208 5.21 -24.22 -14.65
CA HIS A 208 5.86 -22.91 -14.72
C HIS A 208 5.57 -22.24 -16.07
N LEU A 209 5.35 -20.92 -16.05
CA LEU A 209 5.16 -20.12 -17.24
C LEU A 209 6.22 -19.03 -17.38
N ILE A 210 6.37 -18.18 -16.37
CA ILE A 210 7.26 -17.00 -16.40
C ILE A 210 7.92 -16.81 -15.04
N THR A 211 9.22 -16.51 -15.02
CA THR A 211 9.92 -15.98 -13.83
C THR A 211 9.84 -14.44 -13.87
N LEU A 212 9.37 -13.79 -12.79
CA LEU A 212 9.11 -12.34 -12.82
C LEU A 212 10.39 -11.49 -12.76
N LYS A 213 11.45 -11.99 -12.11
CA LYS A 213 12.74 -11.29 -11.98
C LYS A 213 13.92 -12.26 -12.19
N PRO A 214 14.13 -12.75 -13.43
CA PRO A 214 15.16 -13.76 -13.71
C PRO A 214 16.59 -13.28 -13.41
N TRP A 215 16.85 -11.97 -13.42
CA TRP A 215 18.15 -11.40 -13.03
C TRP A 215 18.48 -11.54 -11.53
N LEU A 216 17.55 -12.06 -10.72
CA LEU A 216 17.77 -12.41 -9.31
C LEU A 216 17.85 -13.93 -9.09
N GLU A 217 17.92 -14.73 -10.15
CA GLU A 217 18.10 -16.17 -10.04
C GLU A 217 19.41 -16.49 -9.30
N GLY A 218 19.31 -17.36 -8.28
CA GLY A 218 20.44 -17.69 -7.40
C GLY A 218 20.75 -16.66 -6.31
N ALA A 219 20.06 -15.51 -6.27
CA ALA A 219 20.23 -14.54 -5.19
C ALA A 219 19.64 -15.07 -3.87
N GLU A 220 20.41 -15.01 -2.79
CA GLU A 220 19.93 -15.33 -1.44
C GLU A 220 19.14 -14.17 -0.86
N LEU A 221 17.83 -14.14 -1.08
CA LEU A 221 16.94 -13.12 -0.54
C LEU A 221 16.48 -13.47 0.87
N ALA A 222 16.27 -12.44 1.69
CA ALA A 222 15.91 -12.61 3.10
C ALA A 222 14.40 -12.73 3.30
N LYS A 223 13.98 -13.63 4.20
CA LYS A 223 12.57 -13.87 4.52
C LYS A 223 12.08 -12.89 5.58
N THR A 224 10.93 -12.29 5.32
CA THR A 224 10.28 -11.36 6.24
C THR A 224 9.32 -12.10 7.18
N GLN A 225 9.47 -11.84 8.47
CA GLN A 225 8.66 -12.40 9.55
C GLN A 225 7.61 -11.39 10.03
N VAL A 226 6.51 -11.91 10.57
CA VAL A 226 5.42 -11.10 11.10
C VAL A 226 5.64 -10.89 12.58
N LEU A 227 5.49 -9.65 13.03
CA LEU A 227 5.50 -9.27 14.44
C LEU A 227 4.14 -8.68 14.79
N LYS A 228 3.43 -9.28 15.75
CA LYS A 228 2.20 -8.72 16.29
C LYS A 228 2.54 -7.82 17.46
N VAL A 229 2.08 -6.57 17.41
CA VAL A 229 2.39 -5.55 18.41
C VAL A 229 1.10 -5.10 19.05
N LYS A 230 1.07 -5.09 20.39
CA LYS A 230 0.02 -4.43 21.16
C LYS A 230 0.50 -3.04 21.56
N THR A 231 -0.24 -2.02 21.19
CA THR A 231 -0.01 -0.63 21.55
C THR A 231 -0.55 -0.36 22.96
N GLU A 232 -0.21 0.80 23.54
CA GLU A 232 -0.66 1.20 24.88
C GLU A 232 -2.19 1.24 25.01
N ASP A 233 -2.90 1.62 23.95
CA ASP A 233 -4.37 1.67 23.90
C ASP A 233 -5.00 0.32 23.53
N ASN A 234 -4.27 -0.79 23.69
CA ASN A 234 -4.65 -2.17 23.35
C ASN A 234 -4.98 -2.40 21.87
N THR A 235 -4.59 -1.50 20.97
CA THR A 235 -4.69 -1.74 19.53
C THR A 235 -3.66 -2.79 19.11
N THR A 236 -4.09 -3.78 18.33
CA THR A 236 -3.14 -4.75 17.75
C THR A 236 -2.78 -4.33 16.33
N ILE A 237 -1.53 -3.93 16.14
CA ILE A 237 -0.95 -3.61 14.84
C ILE A 237 -0.04 -4.73 14.36
N ASP A 238 0.22 -4.75 13.06
CA ASP A 238 1.17 -5.68 12.45
C ASP A 238 2.46 -4.93 12.09
N ALA A 239 3.59 -5.55 12.36
CA ALA A 239 4.89 -5.09 11.89
C ALA A 239 5.60 -6.26 11.20
N PHE A 240 6.63 -5.95 10.41
CA PHE A 240 7.39 -6.95 9.69
C PHE A 240 8.88 -6.79 9.94
N VAL A 241 9.52 -7.88 10.32
CA VAL A 241 10.96 -7.92 10.60
C VAL A 241 11.65 -8.74 9.54
N THR A 242 12.68 -8.17 8.91
CA THR A 242 13.55 -8.90 7.99
C THR A 242 14.98 -8.78 8.50
N THR A 243 15.69 -9.90 8.62
CA THR A 243 17.09 -9.94 9.05
C THR A 243 17.96 -10.50 7.94
N PRO A 244 19.25 -10.14 7.85
CA PRO A 244 20.20 -10.79 6.94
C PRO A 244 20.17 -12.31 7.07
N ASN A 245 20.38 -13.00 5.94
CA ASN A 245 20.50 -14.46 5.92
C ASN A 245 21.74 -14.93 6.68
N GLY A 246 21.68 -16.14 7.23
CA GLY A 246 22.75 -16.73 8.02
C GLY A 246 22.78 -16.26 9.48
N THR A 247 23.77 -16.75 10.23
CA THR A 247 23.98 -16.40 11.64
C THR A 247 25.08 -15.36 11.78
N SER A 248 24.77 -14.21 12.37
CA SER A 248 25.78 -13.21 12.74
C SER A 248 26.35 -13.50 14.12
N LYS A 249 27.68 -13.34 14.28
CA LYS A 249 28.35 -13.38 15.60
C LYS A 249 28.15 -12.09 16.40
N HIS A 250 27.74 -11.01 15.72
CA HIS A 250 27.50 -9.71 16.32
C HIS A 250 26.02 -9.37 16.25
N LYS A 251 25.54 -8.51 17.17
CA LYS A 251 24.20 -7.94 17.03
C LYS A 251 24.06 -7.20 15.69
N LEU A 252 22.86 -7.12 15.16
CA LEU A 252 22.54 -6.58 13.85
C LEU A 252 21.98 -5.16 13.99
N PRO A 253 22.52 -4.17 13.27
CA PRO A 253 21.92 -2.84 13.23
C PRO A 253 20.50 -2.92 12.64
N LEU A 254 19.61 -2.03 13.09
CA LEU A 254 18.19 -2.04 12.75
C LEU A 254 17.78 -0.75 12.05
N ILE A 255 16.99 -0.88 10.99
CA ILE A 255 16.36 0.22 10.26
C ILE A 255 14.85 0.15 10.45
N VAL A 256 14.27 1.13 11.13
CA VAL A 256 12.81 1.29 11.27
C VAL A 256 12.28 2.03 10.05
N ILE A 257 11.22 1.51 9.43
CA ILE A 257 10.69 1.98 8.15
C ILE A 257 9.17 2.22 8.30
N PRO A 258 8.74 3.40 8.79
CA PRO A 258 7.36 3.83 8.61
C PRO A 258 7.04 4.04 7.13
N HIS A 259 5.94 3.46 6.65
CA HIS A 259 5.52 3.59 5.26
C HIS A 259 4.95 5.00 4.95
N GLY A 260 4.79 5.33 3.66
CA GLY A 260 4.11 6.55 3.21
C GLY A 260 2.58 6.49 3.34
N GLY A 261 1.88 7.57 3.01
CA GLY A 261 0.42 7.67 3.14
C GLY A 261 0.02 8.81 4.09
N PRO A 262 -0.24 8.56 5.38
CA PRO A 262 -0.22 7.27 6.10
C PRO A 262 -1.54 6.50 6.04
N ILE A 263 -2.63 7.17 5.69
CA ILE A 263 -3.98 6.66 5.90
C ILE A 263 -4.45 5.83 4.71
N GLY A 264 -4.91 4.61 4.97
CA GLY A 264 -5.45 3.73 3.95
C GLY A 264 -4.40 3.09 3.05
N VAL A 265 -3.14 3.04 3.49
CA VAL A 265 -2.02 2.33 2.86
C VAL A 265 -1.39 1.38 3.88
N SER A 266 -0.75 0.30 3.44
CA SER A 266 -0.03 -0.63 4.31
C SER A 266 1.15 -1.23 3.60
N ASP A 267 2.19 -1.53 4.38
CA ASP A 267 3.20 -2.47 3.95
C ASP A 267 2.62 -3.88 3.86
N LEU A 268 3.13 -4.60 2.88
CA LEU A 268 2.83 -6.00 2.63
C LEU A 268 4.12 -6.80 2.75
N ARG A 269 3.99 -8.10 3.02
CA ARG A 269 5.10 -9.01 3.25
C ARG A 269 5.57 -9.71 1.96
N TYR A 270 5.39 -9.06 0.82
CA TYR A 270 5.92 -9.51 -0.48
C TYR A 270 7.36 -9.05 -0.67
N TYR A 271 8.01 -9.53 -1.74
CA TYR A 271 9.32 -9.06 -2.15
C TYR A 271 9.34 -7.53 -2.29
N SER A 272 10.24 -6.88 -1.55
CA SER A 272 10.49 -5.45 -1.62
C SER A 272 11.97 -5.21 -1.95
N PRO A 273 12.30 -4.58 -3.10
CA PRO A 273 13.67 -4.23 -3.43
C PRO A 273 14.36 -3.38 -2.35
N GLU A 274 13.63 -2.45 -1.74
CA GLU A 274 14.14 -1.60 -0.66
C GLU A 274 14.63 -2.41 0.54
N ILE A 275 13.78 -3.34 1.00
CA ILE A 275 14.10 -4.22 2.12
C ILE A 275 15.29 -5.10 1.78
N GLN A 276 15.30 -5.72 0.59
CA GLN A 276 16.38 -6.60 0.18
C GLN A 276 17.71 -5.85 0.01
N VAL A 277 17.71 -4.60 -0.48
CA VAL A 277 18.91 -3.75 -0.57
C VAL A 277 19.49 -3.47 0.82
N LEU A 278 18.66 -3.10 1.79
CA LEU A 278 19.10 -2.83 3.16
C LEU A 278 19.60 -4.10 3.85
N VAL A 279 18.86 -5.20 3.70
CA VAL A 279 19.19 -6.47 4.32
C VAL A 279 20.46 -7.09 3.75
N ASN A 280 20.65 -7.03 2.43
CA ASN A 280 21.90 -7.46 1.80
C ASN A 280 23.09 -6.55 2.14
N ALA A 281 22.84 -5.30 2.51
CA ALA A 281 23.86 -4.42 3.07
C ALA A 281 24.18 -4.69 4.56
N GLY A 282 23.52 -5.68 5.19
CA GLY A 282 23.78 -6.13 6.56
C GLY A 282 22.89 -5.48 7.62
N TYR A 283 21.79 -4.84 7.22
CA TYR A 283 20.84 -4.21 8.14
C TYR A 283 19.60 -5.08 8.37
N SER A 284 19.16 -5.23 9.60
CA SER A 284 17.81 -5.68 9.86
C SER A 284 16.82 -4.55 9.59
N THR A 285 15.59 -4.87 9.17
CA THR A 285 14.54 -3.87 8.90
C THR A 285 13.30 -4.16 9.73
N LEU A 286 12.64 -3.10 10.20
CA LEU A 286 11.33 -3.14 10.85
C LEU A 286 10.34 -2.24 10.10
N GLN A 287 9.44 -2.84 9.33
CA GLN A 287 8.30 -2.17 8.72
C GLN A 287 7.11 -2.15 9.68
N VAL A 288 6.35 -1.07 9.76
CA VAL A 288 5.26 -0.91 10.76
C VAL A 288 3.96 -0.50 10.10
N ASN A 289 2.92 -1.35 10.18
CA ASN A 289 1.55 -1.00 9.83
C ASN A 289 0.83 -0.42 11.06
N TYR A 290 1.08 0.85 11.35
CA TYR A 290 0.52 1.61 12.46
C TYR A 290 -0.99 1.89 12.33
N ARG A 291 -1.61 2.56 13.32
CA ARG A 291 -2.99 3.04 13.21
C ARG A 291 -3.17 3.93 11.98
N GLY A 292 -4.26 3.74 11.25
CA GLY A 292 -4.47 4.38 9.95
C GLY A 292 -4.18 3.49 8.76
N SER A 293 -3.36 2.43 8.93
CA SER A 293 -2.99 1.53 7.85
C SER A 293 -4.19 0.77 7.25
N MET A 294 -4.12 0.44 5.96
CA MET A 294 -5.16 -0.27 5.22
C MET A 294 -5.42 -1.70 5.74
N GLY A 295 -6.65 -2.17 5.62
CA GLY A 295 -6.95 -3.60 5.76
C GLY A 295 -7.37 -4.02 7.16
N TYR A 296 -7.39 -3.11 8.14
CA TYR A 296 -7.74 -3.38 9.54
C TYR A 296 -9.09 -2.78 9.96
N GLY A 297 -9.94 -2.37 9.01
CA GLY A 297 -11.24 -1.77 9.29
C GLY A 297 -11.24 -0.25 9.45
N LYS A 298 -12.44 0.33 9.44
CA LYS A 298 -12.61 1.78 9.49
C LYS A 298 -12.28 2.38 10.86
N LEU A 299 -12.44 1.63 11.95
CA LEU A 299 -12.09 2.11 13.29
C LEU A 299 -10.58 2.30 13.44
N ILE A 300 -9.76 1.35 12.94
CA ILE A 300 -8.29 1.51 12.93
C ILE A 300 -7.88 2.64 11.98
N LYS A 301 -8.53 2.77 10.83
CA LYS A 301 -8.32 3.91 9.92
C LYS A 301 -8.57 5.24 10.63
N GLN A 302 -9.69 5.36 11.35
CA GLN A 302 -10.08 6.56 12.10
C GLN A 302 -9.10 6.88 13.22
N LYS A 303 -8.57 5.86 13.91
CA LYS A 303 -7.54 6.06 14.95
C LYS A 303 -6.27 6.74 14.44
N GLY A 304 -5.95 6.67 13.14
CA GLY A 304 -4.80 7.38 12.55
C GLY A 304 -5.06 8.83 12.14
N MET A 305 -6.32 9.27 12.13
CA MET A 305 -6.66 10.64 11.69
C MET A 305 -6.16 11.68 12.69
N GLN A 306 -5.52 12.73 12.18
CA GLN A 306 -4.88 13.80 12.94
C GLN A 306 -3.89 13.32 14.01
N GLN A 307 -3.25 12.16 13.78
CA GLN A 307 -2.29 11.54 14.70
C GLN A 307 -0.83 11.63 14.24
N TRP A 308 -0.52 12.45 13.24
CA TRP A 308 0.85 12.76 12.85
C TRP A 308 1.59 13.41 14.04
N GLY A 309 2.80 12.93 14.32
CA GLY A 309 3.60 13.33 15.48
C GLY A 309 3.08 12.83 16.84
N ASN A 310 2.04 12.00 16.87
CA ASN A 310 1.31 11.58 18.06
C ASN A 310 1.08 10.06 18.06
N GLY A 311 -0.18 9.61 17.94
CA GLY A 311 -0.53 8.21 18.08
C GLY A 311 0.12 7.29 17.04
N ILE A 312 0.42 7.78 15.83
CA ILE A 312 1.11 6.95 14.83
C ILE A 312 2.56 6.68 15.27
N GLU A 313 3.25 7.69 15.79
CA GLU A 313 4.61 7.58 16.29
C GLU A 313 4.68 6.71 17.56
N ASN A 314 3.67 6.76 18.43
CA ASN A 314 3.54 5.81 19.56
C ASN A 314 3.50 4.35 19.06
N ASP A 315 2.79 4.09 17.96
CA ASP A 315 2.68 2.74 17.38
C ASP A 315 4.02 2.26 16.80
N ILE A 316 4.78 3.17 16.17
CA ILE A 316 6.13 2.89 15.64
C ILE A 316 7.11 2.60 16.79
N GLU A 317 7.09 3.41 17.85
CA GLU A 317 7.91 3.22 19.05
C GLU A 317 7.58 1.90 19.76
N ALA A 318 6.29 1.56 19.88
CA ALA A 318 5.84 0.27 20.44
C ALA A 318 6.30 -0.92 19.59
N ALA A 319 6.27 -0.79 18.26
CA ALA A 319 6.77 -1.82 17.35
C ALA A 319 8.28 -2.02 17.49
N LEU A 320 9.05 -0.93 17.60
CA LEU A 320 10.49 -0.98 17.85
C LEU A 320 10.81 -1.70 19.16
N SER A 321 10.16 -1.29 20.26
CA SER A 321 10.35 -1.95 21.57
C SER A 321 10.00 -3.44 21.53
N THR A 322 8.91 -3.79 20.85
CA THR A 322 8.48 -5.19 20.71
C THR A 322 9.47 -6.00 19.86
N ALA A 323 10.01 -5.41 18.80
CA ALA A 323 11.00 -6.06 17.93
C ALA A 323 12.32 -6.32 18.69
N LEU A 324 12.84 -5.34 19.43
CA LEU A 324 14.06 -5.49 20.21
C LEU A 324 13.94 -6.58 21.28
N LYS A 325 12.75 -6.75 21.88
CA LYS A 325 12.45 -7.84 22.82
C LYS A 325 12.34 -9.20 22.14
N ALA A 326 11.67 -9.25 20.98
CA ALA A 326 11.39 -10.51 20.27
C ALA A 326 12.61 -11.06 19.50
N TYR A 327 13.57 -10.20 19.14
CA TYR A 327 14.74 -10.56 18.34
C TYR A 327 16.03 -10.10 19.06
N PRO A 328 16.58 -10.91 19.99
CA PRO A 328 17.76 -10.55 20.79
C PRO A 328 19.03 -10.28 19.99
N GLN A 329 19.08 -10.73 18.73
CA GLN A 329 20.15 -10.43 17.80
C GLN A 329 20.11 -8.98 17.28
N LEU A 330 19.04 -8.22 17.49
CA LEU A 330 18.98 -6.81 17.10
C LEU A 330 19.78 -5.95 18.07
N ASP A 331 20.44 -4.92 17.55
CA ASP A 331 21.23 -3.99 18.32
C ASP A 331 20.46 -2.71 18.62
N GLU A 332 20.01 -2.55 19.87
CA GLU A 332 19.28 -1.37 20.34
C GLU A 332 20.13 -0.08 20.28
N GLU A 333 21.46 -0.20 20.30
CA GLU A 333 22.37 0.93 20.18
C GLU A 333 22.68 1.28 18.72
N ARG A 334 22.15 0.54 17.75
CA ARG A 334 22.40 0.80 16.32
C ARG A 334 21.11 0.77 15.53
N VAL A 335 20.20 1.67 15.91
CA VAL A 335 18.90 1.86 15.27
C VAL A 335 18.89 3.18 14.48
N CYS A 336 18.46 3.15 13.23
CA CYS A 336 18.06 4.36 12.49
C CYS A 336 16.63 4.25 11.98
N ILE A 337 16.00 5.39 11.69
CA ILE A 337 14.67 5.45 11.11
C ILE A 337 14.72 6.10 9.73
N ILE A 338 14.10 5.47 8.73
CA ILE A 338 14.06 5.98 7.36
C ILE A 338 12.64 5.96 6.81
N GLY A 339 12.31 6.83 5.88
CA GLY A 339 11.06 6.72 5.15
C GLY A 339 10.87 7.73 4.03
N GLY A 340 9.82 7.48 3.24
CA GLY A 340 9.38 8.34 2.14
C GLY A 340 8.06 9.04 2.44
N SER A 341 7.82 10.25 1.94
CA SER A 341 6.52 10.93 2.10
C SER A 341 6.15 11.14 3.58
N TYR A 342 5.00 10.65 4.06
CA TYR A 342 4.71 10.58 5.50
C TYR A 342 5.79 9.81 6.29
N GLY A 343 6.33 8.71 5.76
CA GLY A 343 7.44 8.00 6.40
C GLY A 343 8.68 8.89 6.55
N GLY A 344 8.92 9.78 5.60
CA GLY A 344 9.98 10.78 5.65
C GLY A 344 9.71 11.88 6.70
N TYR A 345 8.45 12.29 6.86
CA TYR A 345 8.01 13.12 7.99
C TYR A 345 8.27 12.42 9.31
N SER A 346 7.82 11.17 9.44
CA SER A 346 7.89 10.38 10.66
C SER A 346 9.34 10.12 11.06
N ALA A 347 10.23 9.87 10.10
CA ALA A 347 11.67 9.73 10.34
C ALA A 347 12.25 11.01 10.97
N ILE A 348 11.99 12.19 10.40
CA ILE A 348 12.50 13.45 10.94
C ILE A 348 11.87 13.76 12.30
N PHE A 349 10.55 13.63 12.41
CA PHE A 349 9.83 13.94 13.63
C PHE A 349 10.21 13.00 14.79
N SER A 350 10.53 11.74 14.50
CA SER A 350 11.03 10.79 15.49
C SER A 350 12.42 11.19 16.03
N LEU A 351 13.27 11.82 15.23
CA LEU A 351 14.55 12.39 15.72
C LEU A 351 14.35 13.59 16.64
N ILE A 352 13.25 14.33 16.48
CA ILE A 352 12.87 15.45 17.35
C ILE A 352 12.25 14.93 18.65
N ARG A 353 11.26 14.05 18.53
CA ARG A 353 10.43 13.56 19.63
C ARG A 353 11.17 12.55 20.51
N SER A 354 11.88 11.62 19.90
CA SER A 354 12.47 10.46 20.58
C SER A 354 13.94 10.23 20.15
N PRO A 355 14.81 11.25 20.26
CA PRO A 355 16.21 11.16 19.79
C PRO A 355 17.01 10.06 20.48
N HIS A 356 16.61 9.60 21.67
CA HIS A 356 17.30 8.55 22.41
C HIS A 356 17.12 7.15 21.77
N LEU A 357 16.06 6.94 20.98
CA LEU A 357 15.78 5.67 20.31
C LEU A 357 16.57 5.48 19.00
N TYR A 358 17.10 6.56 18.43
CA TYR A 358 17.66 6.56 17.09
C TYR A 358 19.08 7.16 17.07
N LYS A 359 20.02 6.47 16.43
CA LYS A 359 21.36 6.99 16.15
C LYS A 359 21.38 7.92 14.95
N CYS A 360 20.50 7.73 13.98
CA CYS A 360 20.36 8.57 12.79
C CYS A 360 18.97 8.44 12.16
N GLY A 361 18.66 9.31 11.20
CA GLY A 361 17.48 9.13 10.37
C GLY A 361 17.67 9.59 8.94
N ALA A 362 16.78 9.14 8.05
CA ALA A 362 16.77 9.53 6.65
C ALA A 362 15.35 9.82 6.15
N SER A 363 15.23 10.85 5.32
CA SER A 363 13.97 11.29 4.74
C SER A 363 14.11 11.45 3.24
N PHE A 364 13.25 10.76 2.48
CA PHE A 364 13.06 10.99 1.06
C PHE A 364 11.69 11.62 0.83
N ALA A 365 11.62 12.72 0.07
CA ALA A 365 10.35 13.35 -0.29
C ALA A 365 9.43 13.61 0.93
N GLY A 366 10.03 13.92 2.08
CA GLY A 366 9.34 13.97 3.36
C GLY A 366 8.59 15.28 3.58
N VAL A 367 7.39 15.20 4.13
CA VAL A 367 6.66 16.41 4.57
C VAL A 367 7.37 17.00 5.79
N THR A 368 7.66 18.30 5.77
CA THR A 368 8.34 19.00 6.87
C THR A 368 7.50 20.12 7.49
N ASP A 369 6.41 20.50 6.83
CA ASP A 369 5.55 21.64 7.16
C ASP A 369 4.09 21.28 6.86
N LEU A 370 3.31 20.93 7.89
CA LEU A 370 1.93 20.48 7.69
C LEU A 370 1.01 21.60 7.18
N ALA A 371 1.36 22.87 7.39
CA ALA A 371 0.58 23.99 6.85
C ALA A 371 0.84 24.17 5.34
N LEU A 372 2.09 23.95 4.90
CA LEU A 372 2.47 24.02 3.49
C LEU A 372 1.68 23.04 2.60
N LEU A 373 1.25 21.89 3.14
CA LEU A 373 0.38 20.94 2.42
C LEU A 373 -0.88 21.59 1.82
N PHE A 374 -1.41 22.65 2.45
CA PHE A 374 -2.64 23.34 2.03
C PHE A 374 -2.40 24.46 1.02
N GLN A 375 -1.15 24.90 0.85
CA GLN A 375 -0.77 26.02 -0.03
C GLN A 375 -0.35 25.55 -1.43
N ARG A 376 -0.41 24.24 -1.67
CA ARG A 376 -0.04 23.64 -2.93
C ARG A 376 -1.16 23.81 -3.95
N SER A 377 -0.85 24.24 -5.18
CA SER A 377 -1.85 24.55 -6.21
C SER A 377 -2.87 23.42 -6.47
N ALA A 378 -2.45 22.16 -6.48
CA ALA A 378 -3.35 21.01 -6.68
C ALA A 378 -4.33 20.81 -5.50
N VAL A 379 -3.91 21.16 -4.28
CA VAL A 379 -4.73 21.09 -3.07
C VAL A 379 -5.58 22.34 -2.96
N GLU A 380 -4.98 23.52 -3.07
CA GLU A 380 -5.62 24.82 -3.00
C GLU A 380 -6.83 24.93 -3.94
N ASN A 381 -6.70 24.37 -5.15
CA ASN A 381 -7.74 24.40 -6.17
C ASN A 381 -8.74 23.23 -6.10
N ASP A 382 -8.63 22.33 -5.13
CA ASP A 382 -9.53 21.17 -4.95
C ASP A 382 -10.08 21.09 -3.51
N ASP A 383 -11.34 21.53 -3.33
CA ASP A 383 -12.03 21.52 -2.04
C ASP A 383 -12.19 20.12 -1.43
N LEU A 384 -12.28 19.07 -2.26
CA LEU A 384 -12.39 17.69 -1.76
C LEU A 384 -11.05 17.22 -1.20
N VAL A 385 -9.95 17.53 -1.88
CA VAL A 385 -8.60 17.21 -1.40
C VAL A 385 -8.28 17.99 -0.12
N LYS A 386 -8.62 19.28 -0.06
CA LYS A 386 -8.50 20.08 1.17
C LYS A 386 -9.30 19.48 2.33
N ALA A 387 -10.55 19.12 2.09
CA ALA A 387 -11.39 18.52 3.13
C ALA A 387 -10.79 17.19 3.65
N GLN A 388 -10.26 16.35 2.75
CA GLN A 388 -9.57 15.12 3.14
C GLN A 388 -8.30 15.39 3.95
N LEU A 389 -7.48 16.36 3.54
CA LEU A 389 -6.29 16.74 4.29
C LEU A 389 -6.63 17.27 5.68
N ARG A 390 -7.68 18.09 5.83
CA ARG A 390 -8.16 18.54 7.15
C ARG A 390 -8.52 17.38 8.08
N GLU A 391 -9.08 16.30 7.53
CA GLU A 391 -9.36 15.08 8.31
C GLU A 391 -8.09 14.31 8.68
N ILE A 392 -7.09 14.30 7.80
CA ILE A 392 -5.86 13.51 7.99
C ILE A 392 -4.86 14.20 8.92
N VAL A 393 -4.57 15.49 8.72
CA VAL A 393 -3.52 16.21 9.46
C VAL A 393 -4.06 17.24 10.45
N GLY A 394 -5.27 17.75 10.20
CA GLY A 394 -5.87 18.85 10.97
C GLY A 394 -6.14 20.07 10.08
N ASP A 395 -6.95 20.99 10.59
CA ASP A 395 -7.40 22.15 9.84
C ASP A 395 -6.53 23.38 10.13
N PRO A 396 -5.80 23.94 9.15
CA PRO A 396 -4.91 25.08 9.38
C PRO A 396 -5.65 26.33 9.86
N ASP A 397 -6.94 26.48 9.53
CA ASP A 397 -7.73 27.66 9.90
C ASP A 397 -8.09 27.66 11.40
N THR A 398 -8.18 26.48 12.02
CA THR A 398 -8.65 26.30 13.40
C THR A 398 -7.61 25.66 14.32
N GLN A 399 -6.58 25.00 13.76
CA GLN A 399 -5.60 24.17 14.48
C GLN A 399 -4.15 24.52 14.10
N GLN A 400 -3.89 25.75 13.63
CA GLN A 400 -2.56 26.18 13.17
C GLN A 400 -1.44 25.88 14.18
N GLN A 401 -1.65 26.17 15.46
CA GLN A 401 -0.64 25.94 16.50
C GLN A 401 -0.27 24.44 16.62
N LYS A 402 -1.27 23.55 16.54
CA LYS A 402 -1.06 22.10 16.56
C LYS A 402 -0.23 21.65 15.35
N LEU A 403 -0.55 22.18 14.17
CA LEU A 403 0.20 21.89 12.94
C LEU A 403 1.66 22.35 13.06
N PHE A 404 1.91 23.52 13.64
CA PHE A 404 3.27 24.02 13.87
C PHE A 404 4.06 23.16 14.85
N GLN A 405 3.46 22.77 15.98
CA GLN A 405 4.08 21.90 16.99
C GLN A 405 4.46 20.52 16.45
N THR A 406 3.70 20.04 15.45
CA THR A 406 3.91 18.75 14.81
C THR A 406 4.63 18.87 13.47
N SER A 407 5.12 20.04 13.07
CA SER A 407 5.87 20.25 11.82
C SER A 407 7.38 20.34 12.09
N PRO A 408 8.20 19.42 11.53
CA PRO A 408 9.65 19.43 11.74
C PRO A 408 10.34 20.75 11.43
N VAL A 409 9.89 21.52 10.44
CA VAL A 409 10.55 22.77 10.02
C VAL A 409 10.63 23.81 11.16
N TYR A 410 9.61 23.91 12.00
CA TYR A 410 9.57 24.88 13.10
C TYR A 410 10.30 24.39 14.35
N ARG A 411 10.74 23.14 14.35
CA ARG A 411 11.45 22.46 15.46
C ARG A 411 12.82 21.96 15.01
N ALA A 412 13.37 22.54 13.95
CA ALA A 412 14.63 22.11 13.35
C ALA A 412 15.81 22.15 14.34
N ASN A 413 15.77 23.08 15.31
CA ASN A 413 16.76 23.21 16.39
C ASN A 413 16.78 22.02 17.36
N GLU A 414 15.73 21.21 17.40
CA GLU A 414 15.63 20.03 18.26
C GLU A 414 16.24 18.77 17.60
N ILE A 415 16.59 18.83 16.31
CA ILE A 415 17.23 17.72 15.60
C ILE A 415 18.69 17.61 16.06
N THR A 416 18.95 16.67 16.97
CA THR A 416 20.29 16.44 17.55
C THR A 416 21.03 15.25 16.92
N LYS A 417 20.35 14.43 16.13
CA LYS A 417 20.91 13.24 15.49
C LYS A 417 21.22 13.50 14.01
N PRO A 418 22.22 12.81 13.43
CA PRO A 418 22.48 12.88 11.99
C PRO A 418 21.23 12.61 11.15
N LEU A 419 21.00 13.47 10.16
CA LEU A 419 19.89 13.38 9.23
C LEU A 419 20.41 13.35 7.78
N PHE A 420 19.92 12.38 7.00
CA PHE A 420 20.00 12.39 5.54
C PHE A 420 18.69 12.89 4.94
N LEU A 421 18.74 13.97 4.18
CA LEU A 421 17.58 14.60 3.56
C LEU A 421 17.75 14.57 2.03
N ALA A 422 16.84 13.87 1.36
CA ALA A 422 16.83 13.72 -0.08
C ALA A 422 15.46 14.05 -0.67
N HIS A 423 15.44 14.64 -1.86
CA HIS A 423 14.20 15.02 -2.53
C HIS A 423 14.39 15.03 -4.06
N GLY A 424 13.34 14.68 -4.79
CA GLY A 424 13.30 14.79 -6.24
C GLY A 424 12.89 16.20 -6.70
N THR A 425 13.44 16.70 -7.81
CA THR A 425 13.08 18.03 -8.34
C THR A 425 11.69 18.08 -8.94
N ASP A 426 11.16 16.94 -9.37
CA ASP A 426 9.92 16.83 -10.13
C ASP A 426 8.79 16.23 -9.27
N ASP A 427 8.97 16.27 -7.94
CA ASP A 427 7.99 15.75 -6.98
C ASP A 427 6.72 16.60 -6.98
N VAL A 428 5.66 16.02 -7.56
CA VAL A 428 4.32 16.59 -7.61
C VAL A 428 3.38 15.98 -6.56
N ILE A 429 3.89 15.46 -5.45
CA ILE A 429 3.08 15.05 -4.31
C ILE A 429 3.48 15.87 -3.08
N VAL A 430 4.78 15.90 -2.75
CA VAL A 430 5.37 16.73 -1.70
C VAL A 430 6.34 17.70 -2.36
N ASP A 431 5.95 18.98 -2.45
CA ASP A 431 6.77 19.98 -3.14
C ASP A 431 8.18 20.06 -2.53
N ILE A 432 9.19 20.19 -3.38
CA ILE A 432 10.61 20.25 -2.96
C ILE A 432 10.90 21.38 -1.96
N GLU A 433 10.02 22.39 -1.89
CA GLU A 433 10.06 23.46 -0.90
C GLU A 433 10.13 22.93 0.54
N HIS A 434 9.49 21.79 0.85
CA HIS A 434 9.60 21.15 2.16
C HIS A 434 11.05 20.85 2.56
N ALA A 435 11.84 20.28 1.64
CA ALA A 435 13.24 19.95 1.89
C ALA A 435 14.09 21.22 2.02
N PHE A 436 13.86 22.23 1.17
CA PHE A 436 14.59 23.50 1.22
C PHE A 436 14.32 24.28 2.51
N ARG A 437 13.05 24.39 2.94
CA ARG A 437 12.66 25.09 4.17
C ARG A 437 13.31 24.45 5.40
N LEU A 438 13.27 23.11 5.51
CA LEU A 438 13.92 22.40 6.62
C LEU A 438 15.44 22.59 6.59
N ARG A 439 16.09 22.44 5.43
CA ARG A 439 17.53 22.68 5.32
C ARG A 439 17.91 24.10 5.72
N PHE A 440 17.12 25.09 5.31
CA PHE A 440 17.33 26.48 5.70
C PHE A 440 17.22 26.67 7.22
N ALA A 441 16.18 26.13 7.84
CA ALA A 441 15.99 26.18 9.30
C ALA A 441 17.13 25.49 10.05
N MET A 442 17.55 24.29 9.64
CA MET A 442 18.70 23.59 10.23
C MET A 442 20.00 24.39 10.09
N LYS A 443 20.23 25.00 8.92
CA LYS A 443 21.40 25.86 8.68
C LYS A 443 21.40 27.09 9.60
N ALA A 444 20.24 27.72 9.82
CA ALA A 444 20.11 28.85 10.74
C ALA A 444 20.48 28.47 12.20
N HIS A 445 20.35 27.20 12.56
CA HIS A 445 20.76 26.65 13.86
C HIS A 445 22.13 25.97 13.86
N ASN A 446 22.92 26.08 12.77
CA ASN A 446 24.22 25.43 12.60
C ASN A 446 24.19 23.89 12.71
N ILE A 447 23.05 23.26 12.38
CA ILE A 447 22.89 21.81 12.40
C ILE A 447 23.24 21.26 11.01
N PRO A 448 24.26 20.39 10.88
CA PRO A 448 24.63 19.82 9.60
C PRO A 448 23.57 18.81 9.13
N VAL A 449 23.33 18.77 7.82
CA VAL A 449 22.44 17.80 7.17
C VAL A 449 23.15 17.16 5.99
N SER A 450 23.08 15.85 5.87
CA SER A 450 23.52 15.14 4.67
C SER A 450 22.46 15.34 3.60
N TRP A 451 22.79 16.03 2.51
CA TRP A 451 21.82 16.58 1.58
C TRP A 451 21.94 15.98 0.17
N SER A 452 20.84 15.61 -0.46
CA SER A 452 20.83 15.11 -1.84
C SER A 452 19.56 15.50 -2.61
N ILE A 453 19.66 16.49 -3.51
CA ILE A 453 18.63 16.73 -4.52
C ILE A 453 18.88 15.83 -5.74
N MET A 454 17.80 15.25 -6.25
CA MET A 454 17.83 14.32 -7.37
C MET A 454 17.04 14.92 -8.54
N GLU A 455 17.77 15.38 -9.55
CA GLU A 455 17.20 15.98 -10.76
C GLU A 455 16.38 14.96 -11.55
N GLY A 456 15.20 15.36 -12.03
CA GLY A 456 14.29 14.53 -12.83
C GLY A 456 13.61 13.40 -12.04
N VAL A 457 13.69 13.40 -10.71
CA VAL A 457 13.03 12.41 -9.84
C VAL A 457 11.72 12.99 -9.32
N GLY A 458 10.64 12.22 -9.42
CA GLY A 458 9.33 12.56 -8.87
C GLY A 458 9.17 12.19 -7.39
N HIS A 459 7.96 11.80 -6.99
CA HIS A 459 7.66 11.31 -5.63
C HIS A 459 8.12 9.85 -5.37
N GLY A 460 8.96 9.33 -6.24
CA GLY A 460 9.44 7.96 -6.27
C GLY A 460 10.42 7.78 -7.43
N PHE A 461 10.97 6.58 -7.58
CA PHE A 461 11.96 6.28 -8.60
C PHE A 461 11.31 5.61 -9.81
N ASP A 462 11.37 6.25 -10.97
CA ASP A 462 10.87 5.68 -12.22
C ASP A 462 11.87 4.73 -12.87
N THR A 463 13.15 4.86 -12.53
CA THR A 463 14.23 4.05 -13.09
C THR A 463 15.12 3.44 -12.02
N THR A 464 15.75 2.32 -12.37
CA THR A 464 16.74 1.65 -11.51
C THR A 464 17.97 2.53 -11.25
N ILE A 465 18.32 3.42 -12.18
CA ILE A 465 19.44 4.38 -12.00
C ILE A 465 19.10 5.40 -10.92
N GLN A 466 17.88 5.96 -10.94
CA GLN A 466 17.43 6.88 -9.89
C GLN A 466 17.42 6.19 -8.52
N ALA A 467 16.84 4.99 -8.45
CA ALA A 467 16.84 4.19 -7.23
C ALA A 467 18.27 3.88 -6.75
N HIS A 468 19.16 3.45 -7.64
CA HIS A 468 20.56 3.19 -7.31
C HIS A 468 21.25 4.44 -6.74
N ASN A 469 21.09 5.60 -7.39
CA ASN A 469 21.70 6.85 -6.93
C ASN A 469 21.23 7.24 -5.52
N TYR A 470 19.95 7.02 -5.21
CA TYR A 470 19.44 7.23 -3.86
C TYR A 470 20.01 6.21 -2.88
N TYR A 471 19.85 4.91 -3.13
CA TYR A 471 20.24 3.86 -2.19
C TYR A 471 21.74 3.82 -1.94
N SER A 472 22.59 4.10 -2.94
CA SER A 472 24.04 4.20 -2.73
C SER A 472 24.41 5.33 -1.75
N LYS A 473 23.76 6.50 -1.86
CA LYS A 473 23.97 7.62 -0.92
C LYS A 473 23.41 7.31 0.46
N LEU A 474 22.22 6.71 0.52
CA LEU A 474 21.61 6.28 1.78
C LEU A 474 22.48 5.26 2.51
N LEU A 475 22.93 4.21 1.82
CA LEU A 475 23.79 3.18 2.40
C LEU A 475 25.12 3.75 2.88
N ASN A 476 25.74 4.68 2.15
CA ASN A 476 26.94 5.38 2.63
C ASN A 476 26.68 6.16 3.93
N PHE A 477 25.51 6.81 4.05
CA PHE A 477 25.10 7.49 5.27
C PHE A 477 24.86 6.51 6.42
N LEU A 478 24.12 5.43 6.19
CA LEU A 478 23.84 4.41 7.20
C LEU A 478 25.14 3.74 7.67
N ASP A 479 26.03 3.36 6.75
CA ASP A 479 27.31 2.72 7.06
C ASP A 479 28.16 3.61 7.98
N LYS A 480 28.21 4.91 7.70
CA LYS A 480 28.93 5.89 8.53
C LYS A 480 28.41 5.95 9.97
N HIS A 481 27.13 5.69 10.19
CA HIS A 481 26.47 5.90 11.50
C HIS A 481 26.14 4.61 12.25
N LEU A 482 26.10 3.46 11.57
CA LEU A 482 25.67 2.19 12.14
C LEU A 482 26.71 1.06 12.02
N LYS A 483 27.74 1.18 11.19
CA LYS A 483 28.79 0.15 11.11
C LYS A 483 30.03 0.55 11.90
N ALA A 484 30.61 -0.42 12.60
CA ALA A 484 31.84 -0.25 13.36
C ALA A 484 33.10 -0.20 12.46
N GLU A 485 33.03 -0.77 11.26
CA GLU A 485 34.10 -0.76 10.25
C GLU A 485 33.62 -0.10 8.96
N LYS A 486 34.46 0.75 8.35
CA LYS A 486 34.20 1.34 7.03
C LYS A 486 34.22 0.23 5.97
N LEU A 487 33.07 -0.09 5.38
CA LEU A 487 33.00 -0.99 4.23
C LEU A 487 33.25 -0.23 2.91
N LYS A 488 33.63 -0.99 1.87
CA LYS A 488 33.92 -0.48 0.52
C LYS A 488 32.75 0.34 -0.03
N SER A 489 33.06 1.44 -0.70
CA SER A 489 32.07 2.35 -1.30
C SER A 489 31.13 1.65 -2.29
N TYR A 490 29.84 1.93 -2.21
CA TYR A 490 28.85 1.51 -3.20
C TYR A 490 28.98 2.38 -4.47
N SER A 491 29.91 2.03 -5.37
CA SER A 491 30.07 2.67 -6.68
C SER A 491 29.80 1.66 -7.79
N LEU A 492 28.84 1.93 -8.68
CA LEU A 492 28.72 1.21 -9.95
C LEU A 492 29.88 1.60 -10.88
N LYS A 493 30.57 0.60 -11.43
CA LYS A 493 31.13 0.73 -12.78
C LYS A 493 30.00 0.37 -13.72
N LEU A 494 29.42 1.36 -14.38
CA LEU A 494 28.58 1.12 -15.55
C LEU A 494 29.54 0.79 -16.69
N GLU A 495 29.49 -0.44 -17.22
CA GLU A 495 30.10 -0.78 -18.52
C GLU A 495 29.19 -0.32 -19.65
#